data_AF-A0A5P9HN88-F1
#
_entry.id   AF-A0A5P9HN88-F1
#
_cell.length_a   1.000
_cell.length_b   1.000
_cell.length_c   1.000
_cell.angle_alpha   90.00
_cell.angle_beta   90.00
_cell.angle_gamma   90.00
#
_symmetry.space_group_name_H-M   'P 1'
#
loop_
_entity.id
_entity.type
_entity.pdbx_description
1 polymer ?
#
loop_
_entity_poly.entity_id
_entity_poly.type
_entity_poly.pdbx_seq_one_letter_code
_entity_poly.pdbx_strand_id
1 'polypeptide(L)' 'MIETLKTSLLLVAVLGQVVGVVLLLINFWLGVLFYILYALAVIGLFIVLIIERQKEKEEDDKNDYRDY' A
#
# COMPACT_ATOMS: atom_id res chain seq x y z
N MET A 1 -14.75 -1.65 0.82
CA MET A 1 -13.95 -0.97 1.87
C MET A 1 -12.46 -1.24 1.69
N ILE A 2 -12.03 -2.48 1.48
CA ILE A 2 -10.61 -2.81 1.25
C ILE A 2 -10.11 -2.26 -0.10
N GLU A 3 -10.92 -2.35 -1.17
CA GLU A 3 -10.55 -1.75 -2.47
C GLU A 3 -10.36 -0.23 -2.43
N THR A 4 -11.26 0.50 -1.74
CA THR A 4 -11.16 1.95 -1.58
C THR A 4 -9.93 2.33 -0.75
N LEU A 5 -9.58 1.52 0.25
CA LEU A 5 -8.37 1.68 1.06
C LEU A 5 -7.09 1.40 0.26
N LYS A 6 -7.08 0.34 -0.56
CA LYS A 6 -5.97 0.05 -1.47
C LYS A 6 -5.76 1.21 -2.45
N THR A 7 -6.83 1.69 -3.05
CA THR A 7 -6.76 2.77 -4.06
C THR A 7 -6.24 4.06 -3.44
N SER A 8 -6.70 4.43 -2.23
CA SER A 8 -6.19 5.59 -1.53
C SER A 8 -4.72 5.44 -1.11
N LEU A 9 -4.33 4.26 -0.61
CA LEU A 9 -2.93 3.97 -0.26
C LEU A 9 -2.01 4.00 -1.49
N LEU A 10 -2.46 3.52 -2.65
CA LEU A 10 -1.72 3.61 -3.91
C LEU A 10 -1.55 5.07 -4.35
N LEU A 11 -2.61 5.87 -4.24
CA LEU A 11 -2.57 7.29 -4.59
C LEU A 11 -1.62 8.06 -3.65
N VAL A 12 -1.68 7.77 -2.34
CA VAL A 12 -0.75 8.32 -1.35
C VAL A 12 0.68 7.85 -1.62
N ALA A 13 0.90 6.62 -2.08
CA ALA A 13 2.22 6.14 -2.45
C ALA A 13 2.80 6.99 -3.60
N VAL A 14 2.06 7.14 -4.70
CA VAL A 14 2.52 7.90 -5.87
C VAL A 14 2.73 9.37 -5.54
N LEU A 15 1.75 10.03 -4.92
CA LEU A 15 1.85 11.46 -4.58
C LEU A 15 2.90 11.70 -3.50
N GLY A 16 2.95 10.83 -2.48
CA GLY A 16 3.90 10.92 -1.38
C GLY A 16 5.34 10.88 -1.87
N GLN A 17 5.64 10.06 -2.89
CA GLN A 17 6.97 10.02 -3.47
C GLN A 17 7.36 11.35 -4.14
N VAL A 18 6.47 11.94 -4.94
CA VAL A 18 6.70 13.25 -5.58
C VAL A 18 6.88 14.35 -4.53
N VAL A 19 5.98 14.40 -3.54
CA VAL A 19 6.03 15.37 -2.44
C VAL A 19 7.32 15.21 -1.62
N GLY A 20 7.74 13.98 -1.34
CA GLY A 20 8.97 13.67 -0.61
C GLY A 20 10.22 14.16 -1.34
N VAL A 21 10.30 13.97 -2.66
CA VAL A 21 11.42 14.51 -3.47
C VAL A 21 11.46 16.04 -3.39
N VAL A 22 10.32 16.72 -3.53
CA VAL A 22 10.25 18.18 -3.42
C VAL A 22 10.68 18.65 -2.03
N LEU A 23 10.25 17.95 -0.97
CA LEU A 23 10.63 18.26 0.41
C LEU A 23 12.14 18.12 0.64
N LEU A 24 12.80 17.10 0.08
CA LEU A 24 14.25 16.95 0.20
C LEU A 24 15.02 18.13 -0.41
N LEU A 25 14.48 18.76 -1.47
CA LEU A 25 15.07 19.94 -2.10
C LEU A 25 14.89 21.21 -1.27
N ILE A 26 13.77 21.33 -0.55
CA ILE A 26 13.47 22.51 0.28
C ILE A 26 14.18 22.40 1.64
N ASN A 27 14.07 21.26 2.30
CA ASN A 27 14.64 21.00 3.61
C ASN A 27 14.96 19.51 3.78
N PHE A 28 16.25 19.21 3.72
CA PHE A 28 16.75 17.84 3.79
C PHE A 28 16.24 17.07 5.03
N TRP A 29 16.27 17.67 6.22
CA TRP A 29 15.85 16.99 7.45
C TRP A 29 14.35 16.68 7.47
N LEU A 30 13.51 17.63 7.01
CA LEU A 30 12.07 17.39 6.89
C LEU A 30 11.77 16.32 5.83
N GLY A 31 12.48 16.33 4.71
CA GLY A 31 12.33 15.31 3.67
C GLY A 31 12.73 13.91 4.17
N VAL A 32 13.82 13.80 4.94
CA VAL A 32 14.22 12.51 5.56
C VAL A 32 13.16 12.01 6.52
N LEU A 33 12.65 12.86 7.43
CA LEU A 33 11.57 12.49 8.35
C LEU A 33 10.32 12.05 7.59
N PHE A 34 9.95 12.78 6.54
CA PHE A 34 8.81 12.45 5.69
C PHE A 34 8.99 11.07 5.02
N TYR A 35 10.17 10.77 4.49
CA TYR A 35 10.45 9.48 3.85
C TYR A 35 10.40 8.31 4.83
N ILE A 36 10.78 8.50 6.10
CA ILE A 36 10.64 7.47 7.14
C ILE A 36 9.15 7.14 7.36
N LEU A 37 8.30 8.16 7.50
CA LEU A 37 6.85 7.98 7.65
C LEU A 37 6.21 7.39 6.38
N TYR A 38 6.65 7.85 5.21
CA TYR A 38 6.21 7.32 3.92
C TYR A 38 6.53 5.82 3.80
N ALA A 39 7.71 5.38 4.22
CA ALA A 39 8.08 3.97 4.21
C ALA A 39 7.14 3.13 5.09
N LEU A 40 6.71 3.62 6.25
CA LEU A 40 5.71 2.95 7.08
C LEU A 40 4.35 2.81 6.38
N ALA A 41 3.92 3.85 5.65
CA ALA A 41 2.69 3.80 4.86
C ALA A 41 2.77 2.76 3.73
N VAL A 42 3.92 2.65 3.05
CA VAL A 42 4.17 1.64 2.01
C VAL A 42 4.15 0.23 2.60
N ILE A 43 4.75 0.02 3.78
CA ILE A 43 4.66 -1.27 4.49
C ILE A 43 3.19 -1.62 4.78
N GLY A 44 2.40 -0.65 5.24
CA GLY A 44 0.96 -0.83 5.44
C GLY A 44 0.23 -1.24 4.16
N LEU A 45 0.57 -0.64 3.02
CA LEU A 45 0.03 -1.03 1.71
C LEU A 45 0.39 -2.47 1.34
N PHE A 46 1.63 -2.91 1.57
CA PHE A 46 2.01 -4.31 1.35
C PHE A 46 1.19 -5.28 2.20
N ILE A 47 0.95 -4.95 3.48
CA ILE A 47 0.12 -5.79 4.36
C ILE A 47 -1.30 -5.91 3.80
N VAL A 48 -1.91 -4.79 3.36
CA VAL A 48 -3.25 -4.81 2.76
C VAL A 48 -3.30 -5.70 1.52
N LEU A 49 -2.30 -5.61 0.64
CA LEU A 49 -2.20 -6.43 -0.57
C LEU A 49 -2.02 -7.93 -0.25
N ILE A 50 -1.23 -8.26 0.77
CA ILE A 50 -1.04 -9.65 1.21
C ILE A 50 -2.37 -10.23 1.74
N ILE A 51 -3.11 -9.46 2.55
CA ILE A 51 -4.39 -9.88 3.09
C ILE A 51 -5.43 -10.09 1.98
N GLU A 52 -5.51 -9.17 1.01
CA GLU A 52 -6.37 -9.37 -0.18
C GLU A 52 -6.00 -10.67 -0.89
N ARG A 53 -4.70 -10.91 -1.13
CA ARG A 53 -4.26 -12.11 -1.84
C ARG A 53 -4.55 -13.41 -1.09
N GLN A 54 -4.52 -13.39 0.24
CA GLN A 54 -4.92 -14.53 1.06
C GLN A 54 -6.43 -14.77 0.99
N LYS A 55 -7.24 -13.71 1.04
CA LYS A 55 -8.70 -13.82 0.90
C LYS A 55 -9.11 -14.39 -0.44
N GLU A 56 -8.50 -13.94 -1.54
CA GLU A 56 -8.75 -14.48 -2.87
C GLU A 56 -8.49 -16.00 -2.92
N LYS A 57 -7.38 -16.46 -2.32
CA LYS A 57 -7.07 -17.90 -2.25
C LYS A 57 -8.07 -18.68 -1.40
N GLU A 58 -8.51 -18.12 -0.29
CA GLU A 58 -9.52 -18.76 0.57
C GLU A 58 -10.88 -18.86 -0.14
N GLU A 59 -11.25 -17.84 -0.93
CA GLU A 59 -12.45 -17.88 -1.76
C GLU A 59 -12.33 -18.93 -2.89
N ASP A 60 -11.18 -19.03 -3.55
CA ASP A 60 -10.90 -20.06 -4.57
C ASP A 60 -10.96 -21.49 -3.99
N ASP A 61 -10.36 -21.71 -2.81
CA ASP A 61 -10.37 -23.02 -2.14
C ASP A 61 -11.79 -23.40 -1.66
N LYS A 62 -12.59 -22.41 -1.24
CA LYS A 62 -13.97 -22.64 -0.77
C LYS A 62 -14.97 -22.86 -1.90
N ASN A 63 -14.75 -22.25 -3.06
CA ASN A 63 -15.53 -22.44 -4.28
C ASN A 63 -14.91 -23.48 -5.21
N ASP A 64 -14.16 -24.43 -4.66
CA ASP A 64 -13.64 -25.55 -5.42
C ASP A 64 -14.77 -26.52 -5.82
N TYR A 65 -15.41 -26.25 -6.96
CA TYR A 65 -16.45 -27.08 -7.57
C TYR A 65 -15.88 -28.24 -8.39
N ARG A 66 -14.62 -28.65 -8.18
CA ARG A 66 -13.96 -29.75 -8.91
C ARG A 66 -14.45 -31.15 -8.51
N ASP A 67 -15.50 -31.26 -7.70
CA ASP A 67 -16.14 -32.52 -7.29
C ASP A 67 -17.23 -32.98 -8.31
N TYR A 68 -16.91 -32.89 -9.61
CA TYR A 68 -17.70 -33.45 -10.72
C TYR A 68 -16.98 -34.63 -11.37
#